data_AF-Q5K463-F1
#
_entry.id   AF-Q5K463-F1
#
_cell.length_a   1.000
_cell.length_b   1.000
_cell.length_c   1.000
_cell.angle_alpha   90.00
_cell.angle_beta   90.00
_cell.angle_gamma   90.00
#
_symmetry.space_group_name_H-M   'P 1'
#
loop_
_entity.id
_entity.type
_entity.pdbx_description
1 polymer ?
#
loop_
_entity_poly.entity_id
_entity_poly.type
_entity_poly.pdbx_seq_one_letter_code
_entity_poly.pdbx_strand_id
1 'polypeptide(L)'
;MLMKDNNQTVTNNTYHPHFVGMSYLVGTSETTRKVLINKSLRTLSTIFYSTTSSADGYDNNKYKDIPHRFAGEGDIKFNQWLAGLIDGDGYLGTSKGKYSSCEITLALEDEKALRQIQNKFGGSIKLRVGVKAIRYRLHNKEGMIKLINAINGNIRNSKRLVQLYQVCDLLNIKPINPIKLTNNNAWFTGFFDADGTINYSFKNGCPQLTISVTNKYSHDVEYYSEVFGGNIYFDKAKNGYFKWSIQSKLNVLNFINDYIKLYPSRTTKHNRLLLCKTFYELKELKAYNSPHNTALYKAWLNFEKKWNNKCTPT
;
A
#
# COMPACT_ATOMS: atom_id res chain seq x y z
N MET A 1 -48.81 -56.07 32.41
CA MET A 1 -48.27 -56.15 33.78
C MET A 1 -47.51 -54.85 34.04
N LEU A 2 -48.17 -53.94 34.77
CA LEU A 2 -47.75 -52.59 35.23
C LEU A 2 -47.30 -51.63 34.11
N MET A 3 -48.18 -50.89 33.41
CA MET A 3 -49.09 -49.78 33.80
C MET A 3 -48.43 -48.57 34.51
N LYS A 4 -48.37 -47.44 33.80
CA LYS A 4 -48.99 -46.12 34.10
C LYS A 4 -48.48 -45.11 33.04
N ASP A 5 -49.25 -44.74 32.02
CA ASP A 5 -50.42 -43.83 31.96
C ASP A 5 -50.11 -42.33 32.14
N ASN A 6 -50.52 -41.58 31.10
CA ASN A 6 -51.22 -40.28 31.15
C ASN A 6 -50.36 -39.03 31.46
N ASN A 7 -50.57 -37.84 30.89
CA ASN A 7 -51.67 -37.33 30.07
C ASN A 7 -51.22 -36.01 29.38
N GLN A 8 -51.96 -35.68 28.33
CA GLN A 8 -51.99 -34.44 27.55
C GLN A 8 -52.01 -33.14 28.37
N THR A 9 -51.55 -32.03 27.78
CA THR A 9 -52.40 -30.84 27.60
C THR A 9 -51.81 -29.81 26.64
N VAL A 10 -52.64 -29.37 25.70
CA VAL A 10 -52.47 -28.20 24.83
C VAL A 10 -53.03 -26.99 25.58
N THR A 11 -52.29 -25.88 25.62
CA THR A 11 -52.87 -24.55 25.89
C THR A 11 -52.21 -23.49 25.01
N ASN A 12 -53.01 -22.86 24.16
CA ASN A 12 -52.75 -21.55 23.56
C ASN A 12 -53.02 -20.48 24.62
N ASN A 13 -52.17 -19.44 24.75
CA ASN A 13 -52.59 -18.03 24.64
C ASN A 13 -51.50 -16.97 24.93
N THR A 14 -51.53 -15.93 24.09
CA THR A 14 -51.30 -14.47 24.31
C THR A 14 -49.92 -13.88 24.70
N TYR A 15 -49.31 -13.22 23.71
CA TYR A 15 -48.80 -11.83 23.64
C TYR A 15 -48.08 -11.12 24.82
N HIS A 16 -46.76 -10.90 24.59
CA HIS A 16 -45.87 -9.71 24.81
C HIS A 16 -45.63 -9.06 26.20
N PRO A 17 -44.50 -8.30 26.43
CA PRO A 17 -43.13 -8.30 25.86
C PRO A 17 -41.98 -8.17 26.92
N HIS A 18 -40.72 -8.20 26.45
CA HIS A 18 -39.43 -7.78 27.05
C HIS A 18 -38.49 -8.77 27.78
N PHE A 19 -37.37 -9.03 27.08
CA PHE A 19 -35.95 -9.06 27.47
C PHE A 19 -35.26 -10.27 28.16
N VAL A 20 -34.09 -10.60 27.56
CA VAL A 20 -32.90 -11.37 27.99
C VAL A 20 -32.91 -12.90 27.80
N GLY A 21 -31.92 -13.41 27.04
CA GLY A 21 -31.29 -14.71 27.33
C GLY A 21 -31.02 -15.63 26.13
N MET A 22 -29.76 -15.64 25.68
CA MET A 22 -29.12 -16.57 24.73
C MET A 22 -29.58 -18.04 24.80
N SER A 23 -29.77 -18.66 23.62
CA SER A 23 -29.24 -20.00 23.37
C SER A 23 -28.77 -20.15 21.93
N TYR A 24 -27.63 -20.83 21.82
CA TYR A 24 -26.73 -20.89 20.67
C TYR A 24 -27.30 -21.78 19.56
N LEU A 25 -27.31 -21.28 18.32
CA LEU A 25 -27.21 -22.14 17.14
C LEU A 25 -25.91 -21.83 16.40
N VAL A 26 -25.02 -22.79 16.54
CA VAL A 26 -23.67 -22.88 15.98
C VAL A 26 -23.79 -23.08 14.46
N GLY A 27 -23.04 -22.27 13.69
CA GLY A 27 -22.58 -22.66 12.36
C GLY A 27 -23.40 -22.18 11.15
N THR A 28 -23.35 -20.87 10.84
CA THR A 28 -23.36 -20.38 9.44
C THR A 28 -22.57 -19.07 9.37
N SER A 29 -21.64 -18.94 8.40
CA SER A 29 -20.75 -17.77 8.28
C SER A 29 -21.48 -16.52 7.78
N GLU A 30 -21.05 -15.35 8.25
CA GLU A 30 -21.57 -14.03 7.87
C GLU A 30 -21.45 -13.71 6.37
N THR A 31 -20.67 -14.49 5.63
CA THR A 31 -20.46 -14.37 4.18
C THR A 31 -21.75 -14.56 3.39
N THR A 32 -22.65 -15.45 3.84
CA THR A 32 -23.90 -15.76 3.12
C THR A 32 -24.92 -14.62 3.19
N ARG A 33 -24.88 -13.79 4.25
CA ARG A 33 -25.80 -12.65 4.42
C ARG A 33 -25.48 -11.49 3.46
N LYS A 34 -24.22 -11.29 3.08
CA LYS A 34 -23.80 -10.23 2.15
C LYS A 34 -24.13 -10.52 0.68
N VAL A 35 -24.24 -11.80 0.30
CA VAL A 35 -24.49 -12.19 -1.10
C VAL A 35 -25.94 -11.97 -1.52
N LEU A 36 -26.92 -12.09 -0.61
CA LEU A 36 -28.33 -11.84 -0.94
C LEU A 36 -28.64 -10.35 -1.17
N ILE A 37 -27.97 -9.44 -0.45
CA ILE A 37 -28.20 -7.99 -0.58
C ILE A 37 -27.71 -7.46 -1.93
N ASN A 38 -26.61 -8.02 -2.47
CA ASN A 38 -26.06 -7.57 -3.75
C ASN A 38 -26.83 -8.05 -5.00
N LYS A 39 -27.73 -9.03 -4.87
CA LYS A 39 -28.55 -9.50 -6.00
C LYS A 39 -29.80 -8.64 -6.24
N SER A 40 -30.38 -7.99 -5.22
CA SER A 40 -31.60 -7.17 -5.44
C SER A 40 -31.31 -5.80 -6.04
N LEU A 41 -30.08 -5.29 -5.90
CA LEU A 41 -29.68 -3.98 -6.44
C LEU A 41 -29.30 -4.00 -7.94
N ARG A 42 -29.28 -5.16 -8.60
CA ARG A 42 -28.90 -5.28 -10.02
C ARG A 42 -30.05 -5.15 -11.03
N THR A 43 -31.25 -4.78 -10.60
CA THR A 43 -32.46 -4.80 -11.46
C THR A 43 -33.06 -3.43 -11.77
N LEU A 44 -32.37 -2.31 -11.52
CA LEU A 44 -32.87 -0.97 -11.87
C LEU A 44 -31.77 -0.07 -12.44
N SER A 45 -31.30 -0.38 -13.65
CA SER A 45 -30.54 0.58 -14.44
C SER A 45 -30.85 0.45 -15.94
N THR A 46 -31.99 0.99 -16.34
CA THR A 46 -32.22 1.55 -17.67
C THR A 46 -33.32 2.59 -17.44
N ILE A 47 -33.09 3.89 -17.61
CA ILE A 47 -33.41 4.61 -18.84
C ILE A 47 -33.20 6.15 -18.61
N PHE A 48 -32.82 6.83 -19.70
CA PHE A 48 -32.88 8.26 -20.06
C PHE A 48 -31.86 9.29 -19.52
N TYR A 49 -30.99 9.72 -20.46
CA TYR A 49 -30.40 11.05 -20.53
C TYR A 49 -31.44 12.04 -21.08
N SER A 50 -31.71 13.11 -20.32
CA SER A 50 -32.18 14.38 -20.87
C SER A 50 -31.85 15.51 -19.89
N THR A 51 -31.19 16.52 -20.43
CA THR A 51 -30.84 17.80 -19.78
C THR A 51 -32.09 18.52 -19.27
N THR A 52 -32.13 18.86 -17.98
CA THR A 52 -32.73 20.10 -17.49
C THR A 52 -32.04 20.55 -16.21
N SER A 53 -31.76 21.85 -16.17
CA SER A 53 -31.20 22.61 -15.07
C SER A 53 -32.22 22.80 -13.95
N SER A 54 -31.88 22.36 -12.74
CA SER A 54 -32.45 22.89 -11.50
C SER A 54 -31.52 22.59 -10.33
N ALA A 55 -31.26 23.64 -9.56
CA ALA A 55 -30.37 23.66 -8.43
C ALA A 55 -30.92 22.83 -7.26
N ASP A 56 -30.11 21.92 -6.75
CA ASP A 56 -30.15 21.50 -5.36
C ASP A 56 -28.71 21.26 -4.90
N GLY A 57 -28.27 22.11 -3.98
CA GLY A 57 -26.90 22.18 -3.48
C GLY A 57 -26.57 20.97 -2.61
N TYR A 58 -25.79 20.05 -3.16
CA TYR A 58 -25.04 19.09 -2.35
C TYR A 58 -23.80 19.80 -1.80
N ASP A 59 -23.87 20.21 -0.54
CA ASP A 59 -22.82 20.94 0.16
C ASP A 59 -21.55 20.08 0.31
N ASN A 60 -20.55 20.37 -0.53
CA ASN A 60 -19.24 19.72 -0.54
C ASN A 60 -18.31 20.18 0.60
N ASN A 61 -18.80 20.88 1.64
CA ASN A 61 -17.94 21.49 2.69
C ASN A 61 -17.64 20.63 3.93
N LYS A 62 -17.94 19.33 3.98
CA LYS A 62 -17.68 18.53 5.20
C LYS A 62 -16.22 18.09 5.43
N TYR A 63 -15.26 18.66 4.69
CA TYR A 63 -13.81 18.39 4.82
C TYR A 63 -13.00 19.59 5.36
N LYS A 64 -13.62 20.59 5.99
CA LYS A 64 -12.93 21.82 6.41
C LYS A 64 -12.29 21.86 7.81
N ASP A 65 -12.34 20.80 8.61
CA ASP A 65 -11.75 20.81 9.96
C ASP A 65 -10.60 19.79 10.15
N ILE A 66 -9.59 19.86 9.27
CA ILE A 66 -8.26 19.28 9.52
C ILE A 66 -7.25 20.44 9.45
N PRO A 67 -6.28 20.56 10.37
CA PRO A 67 -5.28 21.62 10.32
C PRO A 67 -4.24 21.36 9.20
N HIS A 68 -4.69 21.33 7.94
CA HIS A 68 -3.86 21.50 6.75
C HIS A 68 -3.74 23.01 6.46
N ARG A 69 -3.28 23.79 7.44
CA ARG A 69 -2.93 25.19 7.18
C ARG A 69 -1.54 25.21 6.52
N PHE A 70 -1.54 25.49 5.21
CA PHE A 70 -0.39 25.93 4.38
C PHE A 70 0.72 24.94 4.01
N ALA A 71 0.43 23.65 3.77
CA ALA A 71 1.40 22.76 3.12
C ALA A 71 1.33 22.94 1.59
N GLY A 72 2.46 23.23 0.93
CA GLY A 72 2.52 23.23 -0.54
C GLY A 72 2.26 21.85 -1.13
N GLU A 73 1.87 21.75 -2.40
CA GLU A 73 1.60 20.46 -3.07
C GLU A 73 2.80 19.49 -2.98
N GLY A 74 4.02 20.03 -3.09
CA GLY A 74 5.25 19.25 -2.92
C GLY A 74 5.40 18.64 -1.52
N ASP A 75 4.94 19.33 -0.48
CA ASP A 75 4.95 18.81 0.90
C ASP A 75 3.96 17.67 1.08
N ILE A 76 2.77 17.77 0.48
CA ILE A 76 1.75 16.72 0.53
C ILE A 76 2.29 15.44 -0.11
N LYS A 77 2.86 15.53 -1.31
CA LYS A 77 3.45 14.36 -2.02
C LYS A 77 4.59 13.74 -1.23
N PHE A 78 5.46 14.56 -0.63
CA PHE A 78 6.55 14.06 0.21
C PHE A 78 6.02 13.32 1.45
N ASN A 79 5.01 13.87 2.13
CA ASN A 79 4.46 13.28 3.34
C ASN A 79 3.72 11.95 3.04
N GLN A 80 2.99 11.88 1.92
CA GLN A 80 2.38 10.65 1.41
C GLN A 80 3.45 9.59 1.11
N TRP A 81 4.50 9.95 0.37
CA TRP A 81 5.64 9.08 0.09
C TRP A 81 6.29 8.58 1.38
N LEU A 82 6.52 9.46 2.35
CA LEU A 82 7.14 9.08 3.63
C LEU A 82 6.28 8.09 4.42
N ALA A 83 4.96 8.28 4.44
CA ALA A 83 4.06 7.32 5.08
C ALA A 83 4.17 5.93 4.44
N GLY A 84 4.25 5.86 3.09
CA GLY A 84 4.49 4.61 2.37
C GLY A 84 5.82 3.96 2.74
N LEU A 85 6.89 4.75 2.80
CA LEU A 85 8.21 4.25 3.17
C LEU A 85 8.23 3.68 4.60
N ILE A 86 7.54 4.34 5.53
CA ILE A 86 7.38 3.87 6.92
C ILE A 86 6.55 2.56 6.97
N ASP A 87 5.53 2.45 6.13
CA ASP A 87 4.70 1.25 6.02
C ASP A 87 5.49 -0.01 5.68
N GLY A 88 6.50 0.09 4.82
CA GLY A 88 7.44 -1.00 4.53
C GLY A 88 8.55 -1.11 5.58
N ASP A 89 9.52 -0.19 5.52
CA ASP A 89 10.81 -0.29 6.22
C ASP A 89 10.92 0.53 7.51
N GLY A 90 9.81 1.16 7.94
CA GLY A 90 9.78 2.00 9.13
C GLY A 90 9.68 1.23 10.45
N TYR A 91 9.61 1.98 11.54
CA TYR A 91 9.17 1.53 12.85
C TYR A 91 8.74 2.75 13.63
N LEU A 92 7.51 2.74 14.13
CA LEU A 92 7.04 3.70 15.12
C LEU A 92 6.99 2.98 16.47
N GLY A 93 7.47 3.64 17.51
CA GLY A 93 7.54 3.00 18.82
C GLY A 93 7.41 3.98 19.97
N THR A 94 6.91 3.46 21.07
CA THR A 94 6.92 4.11 22.38
C THR A 94 7.86 3.34 23.31
N SER A 95 8.54 4.05 24.21
CA SER A 95 9.43 3.47 25.21
C SER A 95 9.13 4.05 26.58
N LYS A 96 9.03 3.15 27.58
CA LYS A 96 8.72 3.47 28.98
C LYS A 96 7.46 4.34 29.16
N GLY A 97 6.53 4.29 28.21
CA GLY A 97 5.33 5.15 28.19
C GLY A 97 5.61 6.65 28.14
N LYS A 98 6.83 7.08 27.77
CA LYS A 98 7.25 8.49 27.83
C LYS A 98 7.91 9.01 26.57
N TYR A 99 8.58 8.13 25.82
CA TYR A 99 9.37 8.52 24.67
C TYR A 99 8.80 7.91 23.40
N SER A 100 8.54 8.74 22.41
CA SER A 100 8.17 8.29 21.06
C SER A 100 9.43 8.25 20.17
N SER A 101 9.41 7.37 19.17
CA SER A 101 10.50 7.26 18.22
C SER A 101 10.02 6.81 16.85
N CYS A 102 10.79 7.19 15.82
CA CYS A 102 10.70 6.66 14.48
C CYS A 102 12.06 6.15 14.03
N GLU A 103 12.11 4.95 13.48
CA GLU A 103 13.29 4.41 12.79
C GLU A 103 12.95 4.03 11.35
N ILE A 104 13.87 4.26 10.42
CA ILE A 104 13.76 3.78 9.03
C ILE A 104 15.13 3.21 8.64
N THR A 105 15.17 1.99 8.13
CA THR A 105 16.43 1.36 7.68
C THR A 105 16.37 1.12 6.18
N LEU A 106 17.32 1.67 5.42
CA LEU A 106 17.43 1.47 3.97
C LEU A 106 18.81 0.95 3.59
N ALA A 107 18.97 0.54 2.33
CA ALA A 107 20.29 0.21 1.76
C ALA A 107 21.21 1.44 1.80
N LEU A 108 22.52 1.21 1.90
CA LEU A 108 23.53 2.28 1.96
C LEU A 108 23.43 3.24 0.76
N GLU A 109 23.16 2.70 -0.43
CA GLU A 109 23.02 3.45 -1.68
C GLU A 109 21.80 4.41 -1.70
N ASP A 110 20.86 4.25 -0.76
CA ASP A 110 19.65 5.07 -0.65
C ASP A 110 19.76 6.18 0.42
N GLU A 111 20.97 6.55 0.86
CA GLU A 111 21.20 7.60 1.86
C GLU A 111 20.50 8.92 1.56
N LYS A 112 20.47 9.30 0.28
CA LYS A 112 19.81 10.52 -0.16
C LYS A 112 18.32 10.56 0.21
N ALA A 113 17.64 9.41 0.26
CA ALA A 113 16.24 9.34 0.71
C ALA A 113 16.13 9.67 2.21
N LEU A 114 16.99 9.08 3.05
CA LEU A 114 17.00 9.35 4.49
C LEU A 114 17.41 10.79 4.81
N ARG A 115 18.33 11.39 4.05
CA ARG A 115 18.75 12.79 4.25
C ARG A 115 17.60 13.77 4.00
N GLN A 116 16.73 13.51 3.03
CA GLN A 116 15.53 14.34 2.81
C GLN A 116 14.59 14.31 4.03
N ILE A 117 14.43 13.15 4.66
CA ILE A 117 13.64 12.98 5.89
C ILE A 117 14.31 13.73 7.05
N GLN A 118 15.63 13.55 7.21
CA GLN A 118 16.39 14.23 8.25
C GLN A 118 16.32 15.76 8.13
N ASN A 119 16.43 16.30 6.92
CA ASN A 119 16.36 17.74 6.70
C ASN A 119 14.99 18.32 7.09
N LYS A 120 13.90 17.54 6.99
CA LYS A 120 12.55 17.99 7.31
C LYS A 120 12.18 17.82 8.79
N PHE A 121 12.63 16.75 9.44
CA PHE A 121 12.19 16.39 10.80
C PHE A 121 13.32 16.36 11.84
N GLY A 122 14.57 16.60 11.43
CA GLY A 122 15.75 16.41 12.27
C GLY A 122 16.10 14.93 12.45
N GLY A 123 16.77 14.58 13.54
CA GLY A 123 17.19 13.20 13.84
C GLY A 123 18.60 12.87 13.35
N SER A 124 18.94 11.58 13.33
CA SER A 124 20.30 11.11 13.01
C SER A 124 20.29 9.95 12.03
N ILE A 125 21.31 9.87 11.19
CA ILE A 125 21.55 8.76 10.26
C ILE A 125 22.87 8.11 10.65
N LYS A 126 22.87 6.78 10.84
CA LYS A 126 24.07 6.00 11.20
C LYS A 126 24.12 4.71 10.39
N LEU A 127 25.34 4.23 10.12
CA LEU A 127 25.58 2.92 9.54
C LEU A 127 25.06 1.79 10.44
N ARG A 128 24.60 0.70 9.83
CA ARG A 128 24.28 -0.54 10.53
C ARG A 128 25.51 -1.45 10.51
N VAL A 129 25.95 -1.89 11.68
CA VAL A 129 27.13 -2.77 11.80
C VAL A 129 26.87 -4.09 11.08
N GLY A 130 27.86 -4.55 10.31
CA GLY A 130 27.84 -5.86 9.66
C GLY A 130 26.95 -5.99 8.41
N VAL A 131 26.28 -4.92 7.98
CA VAL A 131 25.41 -4.94 6.78
C VAL A 131 25.56 -3.66 5.96
N LYS A 132 25.31 -3.73 4.64
CA LYS A 132 25.33 -2.57 3.73
C LYS A 132 24.04 -1.73 3.83
N ALA A 133 23.74 -1.26 5.04
CA ALA A 133 22.53 -0.51 5.34
C ALA A 133 22.80 0.67 6.29
N ILE A 134 21.90 1.63 6.26
CA ILE A 134 21.90 2.84 7.07
C ILE A 134 20.56 2.96 7.78
N ARG A 135 20.56 3.60 8.95
CA ARG A 135 19.37 3.80 9.75
C ARG A 135 19.20 5.25 10.14
N TYR A 136 18.03 5.78 9.80
CA TYR A 136 17.50 7.02 10.33
C TYR A 136 16.83 6.77 11.69
N ARG A 137 17.04 7.65 12.66
CA ARG A 137 16.38 7.65 13.96
C ARG A 137 15.94 9.05 14.36
N LEU A 138 14.67 9.16 14.76
CA LEU A 138 14.06 10.35 15.34
C LEU A 138 13.49 10.02 16.72
N HIS A 139 13.80 10.85 17.72
CA HIS A 139 13.41 10.64 19.11
C HIS A 139 13.07 11.93 19.86
N ASN A 140 13.43 13.10 19.31
CA ASN A 140 13.08 14.36 19.95
C ASN A 140 11.59 14.65 19.76
N LYS A 141 10.96 15.20 20.79
CA LYS A 141 9.50 15.38 20.85
C LYS A 141 8.96 16.27 19.73
N GLU A 142 9.64 17.38 19.44
CA GLU A 142 9.21 18.35 18.42
C GLU A 142 9.19 17.71 17.02
N GLY A 143 10.28 17.04 16.64
CA GLY A 143 10.38 16.33 15.37
C GLY A 143 9.36 15.20 15.26
N MET A 144 9.12 14.45 16.35
CA MET A 144 8.08 13.42 16.37
C MET A 144 6.68 14.00 16.17
N ILE A 145 6.33 15.10 16.82
CA ILE A 145 5.04 15.78 16.60
C ILE A 145 4.90 16.21 15.13
N LYS A 146 5.95 16.83 14.55
CA LYS A 146 5.97 17.22 13.13
C LYS A 146 5.79 16.01 12.20
N LEU A 147 6.53 14.93 12.45
CA LEU A 147 6.46 13.70 11.67
C LEU A 147 5.07 13.07 11.73
N ILE A 148 4.51 12.91 12.94
CA ILE A 148 3.22 12.25 13.14
C ILE A 148 2.12 13.05 12.47
N ASN A 149 2.07 14.38 12.63
CA ASN A 149 1.12 15.23 11.92
C ASN A 149 1.27 15.14 10.39
N ALA A 150 2.49 14.95 9.87
CA ALA A 150 2.72 14.83 8.44
C ALA A 150 2.16 13.51 7.86
N ILE A 151 2.29 12.39 8.58
CA ILE A 151 1.94 11.06 8.06
C ILE A 151 0.55 10.56 8.50
N ASN A 152 -0.08 11.21 9.49
CA ASN A 152 -1.38 10.83 10.01
C ASN A 152 -2.44 10.82 8.90
N GLY A 153 -3.25 9.77 8.82
CA GLY A 153 -4.20 9.55 7.72
C GLY A 153 -3.61 8.96 6.43
N ASN A 154 -2.28 8.76 6.34
CA ASN A 154 -1.63 8.10 5.20
C ASN A 154 -1.03 6.73 5.54
N ILE A 155 -0.72 6.43 6.81
CA ILE A 155 -0.27 5.11 7.26
C ILE A 155 -1.42 4.10 7.11
N ARG A 156 -1.14 2.98 6.44
CA ARG A 156 -2.14 1.98 6.04
C ARG A 156 -1.76 0.57 6.45
N ASN A 157 -0.46 0.26 6.52
CA ASN A 157 -0.05 -1.11 6.83
C ASN A 157 -0.54 -1.51 8.21
N SER A 158 -1.20 -2.66 8.30
CA SER A 158 -1.86 -3.10 9.53
C SER A 158 -0.95 -3.10 10.77
N LYS A 159 0.33 -3.49 10.62
CA LYS A 159 1.31 -3.43 11.70
C LYS A 159 1.67 -1.99 12.08
N ARG A 160 1.90 -1.11 11.09
CA ARG A 160 2.28 0.29 11.36
C ARG A 160 1.14 1.13 11.89
N LEU A 161 -0.09 0.84 11.50
CA LEU A 161 -1.26 1.58 11.97
C LEU A 161 -1.41 1.44 13.50
N VAL A 162 -1.22 0.23 14.04
CA VAL A 162 -1.19 -0.01 15.49
C VAL A 162 -0.08 0.81 16.17
N GLN A 163 1.12 0.82 15.58
CA GLN A 163 2.25 1.58 16.11
C GLN A 163 2.00 3.10 16.09
N LEU A 164 1.39 3.61 15.01
CA LEU A 164 1.01 5.00 14.88
C LEU A 164 0.03 5.39 16.00
N TYR A 165 -0.98 4.56 16.27
CA TYR A 165 -2.00 4.88 17.27
C TYR A 165 -1.40 4.96 18.68
N GLN A 166 -0.46 4.08 19.01
CA GLN A 166 0.27 4.14 20.28
C GLN A 166 1.09 5.43 20.42
N VAL A 167 1.72 5.88 19.34
CA VAL A 167 2.49 7.14 19.34
C VAL A 167 1.55 8.35 19.39
N CYS A 168 0.42 8.31 18.69
CA CYS A 168 -0.62 9.33 18.73
C CYS A 168 -1.17 9.54 20.14
N ASP A 169 -1.50 8.46 20.85
CA ASP A 169 -1.94 8.48 22.24
C ASP A 169 -0.90 9.15 23.16
N LEU A 170 0.36 8.70 23.08
CA LEU A 170 1.46 9.27 23.87
C LEU A 170 1.69 10.77 23.60
N LEU A 171 1.47 11.23 22.36
CA LEU A 171 1.67 12.62 21.95
C LEU A 171 0.40 13.48 22.07
N ASN A 172 -0.72 12.91 22.52
CA ASN A 172 -2.04 13.54 22.54
C ASN A 172 -2.46 14.09 21.17
N ILE A 173 -2.23 13.31 20.11
CA ILE A 173 -2.63 13.60 18.73
C ILE A 173 -3.78 12.66 18.37
N LYS A 174 -4.89 13.20 17.85
CA LYS A 174 -6.01 12.38 17.40
C LYS A 174 -5.59 11.52 16.18
N PRO A 175 -5.67 10.17 16.24
CA PRO A 175 -5.39 9.34 15.09
C PRO A 175 -6.43 9.54 13.98
N ILE A 176 -5.99 9.52 12.73
CA ILE A 176 -6.84 9.63 11.54
C ILE A 176 -6.79 8.30 10.78
N ASN A 177 -7.96 7.79 10.40
CA ASN A 177 -8.06 6.59 9.58
C ASN A 177 -7.39 6.80 8.22
N PRO A 178 -6.76 5.76 7.64
CA PRO A 178 -6.15 5.87 6.33
C PRO A 178 -7.19 6.30 5.29
N ILE A 179 -6.84 7.32 4.50
CA ILE A 179 -7.60 7.72 3.31
C ILE A 179 -7.61 6.52 2.33
N LYS A 180 -8.63 6.33 1.48
CA LYS A 180 -8.61 5.27 0.46
C LYS A 180 -7.38 5.41 -0.46
N LEU A 181 -6.77 4.30 -0.92
CA LEU A 181 -5.66 4.39 -1.87
C LEU A 181 -6.22 4.68 -3.26
N THR A 182 -5.59 5.61 -3.96
CA THR A 182 -5.87 5.96 -5.35
C THR A 182 -4.55 6.11 -6.10
N ASN A 183 -4.59 6.11 -7.43
CA ASN A 183 -3.44 6.44 -8.27
C ASN A 183 -3.00 7.91 -8.14
N ASN A 184 -3.83 8.79 -7.56
CA ASN A 184 -3.50 10.20 -7.29
C ASN A 184 -2.86 10.44 -5.90
N ASN A 185 -2.03 9.51 -5.43
CA ASN A 185 -1.41 9.59 -4.10
C ASN A 185 0.01 8.99 -4.13
N ALA A 186 1.00 9.66 -3.55
CA ALA A 186 2.40 9.25 -3.58
C ALA A 186 2.77 8.09 -2.64
N TRP A 187 1.82 7.63 -1.81
CA TRP A 187 2.06 6.59 -0.80
C TRP A 187 2.62 5.30 -1.41
N PHE A 188 2.08 4.83 -2.54
CA PHE A 188 2.50 3.55 -3.09
C PHE A 188 3.95 3.60 -3.60
N THR A 189 4.40 4.72 -4.17
CA THR A 189 5.83 4.88 -4.51
C THR A 189 6.73 4.78 -3.28
N GLY A 190 6.32 5.36 -2.14
CA GLY A 190 7.06 5.24 -0.89
C GLY A 190 7.13 3.80 -0.38
N PHE A 191 6.00 3.09 -0.42
CA PHE A 191 5.94 1.68 -0.06
C PHE A 191 6.77 0.82 -1.01
N PHE A 192 6.76 1.14 -2.31
CA PHE A 192 7.58 0.50 -3.33
C PHE A 192 9.08 0.76 -3.10
N ASP A 193 9.45 1.96 -2.66
CA ASP A 193 10.82 2.28 -2.28
C ASP A 193 11.34 1.42 -1.12
N ALA A 194 10.48 0.96 -0.23
CA ALA A 194 10.80 -0.04 0.79
C ALA A 194 10.75 -1.49 0.23
N ASP A 195 9.55 -1.99 -0.07
CA ASP A 195 9.28 -3.42 -0.33
C ASP A 195 9.03 -3.77 -1.81
N GLY A 196 9.09 -2.77 -2.69
CA GLY A 196 8.93 -2.96 -4.13
C GLY A 196 10.08 -3.72 -4.78
N THR A 197 9.73 -4.59 -5.71
CA THR A 197 10.67 -5.34 -6.55
C THR A 197 10.41 -5.01 -8.03
N ILE A 198 11.48 -4.64 -8.72
CA ILE A 198 11.53 -4.52 -10.18
C ILE A 198 12.72 -5.32 -10.72
N ASN A 199 12.41 -6.31 -11.54
CA ASN A 199 13.39 -7.18 -12.19
C ASN A 199 12.83 -7.70 -13.52
N TYR A 200 13.67 -8.40 -14.28
CA TYR A 200 13.20 -9.25 -15.37
C TYR A 200 13.96 -10.57 -15.33
N SER A 201 13.38 -11.60 -15.92
CA SER A 201 14.02 -12.91 -16.10
C SER A 201 13.68 -13.48 -17.47
N PHE A 202 14.49 -14.40 -17.97
CA PHE A 202 14.20 -15.11 -19.21
C PHE A 202 13.22 -16.26 -18.93
N LYS A 203 12.11 -16.29 -19.67
CA LYS A 203 11.15 -17.40 -19.70
C LYS A 203 11.06 -17.90 -21.13
N ASN A 204 11.37 -19.18 -21.33
CA ASN A 204 11.38 -19.81 -22.66
C ASN A 204 12.20 -18.99 -23.69
N GLY A 205 13.38 -18.54 -23.29
CA GLY A 205 14.27 -17.72 -24.14
C GLY A 205 13.83 -16.26 -24.34
N CYS A 206 12.72 -15.81 -23.77
CA CYS A 206 12.21 -14.44 -23.91
C CYS A 206 12.27 -13.68 -22.58
N PRO A 207 12.80 -12.44 -22.52
CA PRO A 207 12.84 -11.68 -21.29
C PRO A 207 11.44 -11.21 -20.88
N GLN A 208 11.09 -11.41 -19.62
CA GLN A 208 9.84 -10.95 -19.00
C GLN A 208 10.14 -10.08 -17.78
N LEU A 209 9.76 -8.81 -17.87
CA LEU A 209 9.84 -7.86 -16.77
C LEU A 209 8.69 -8.10 -15.79
N THR A 210 9.01 -8.02 -14.50
CA THR A 210 8.08 -8.14 -13.39
C THR A 210 8.26 -6.95 -12.45
N ILE A 211 7.16 -6.26 -12.16
CA ILE A 211 7.04 -5.36 -11.01
C ILE A 211 6.15 -6.06 -9.99
N SER A 212 6.57 -6.05 -8.73
CA SER A 212 5.82 -6.72 -7.67
C SER A 212 6.08 -6.14 -6.29
N VAL A 213 5.15 -6.41 -5.39
CA VAL A 213 5.21 -6.07 -3.97
C VAL A 213 4.70 -7.27 -3.19
N THR A 214 5.34 -7.59 -2.06
CA THR A 214 4.97 -8.74 -1.24
C THR A 214 4.70 -8.29 0.19
N ASN A 215 3.58 -8.71 0.77
CA ASN A 215 3.25 -8.45 2.17
C ASN A 215 2.68 -9.70 2.84
N LYS A 216 2.72 -9.76 4.16
CA LYS A 216 2.29 -10.93 4.94
C LYS A 216 0.78 -11.14 4.89
N TYR A 217 0.00 -10.06 4.88
CA TYR A 217 -1.45 -10.13 4.96
C TYR A 217 -2.14 -9.68 3.66
N SER A 218 -3.24 -10.33 3.29
CA SER A 218 -3.96 -10.04 2.05
C SER A 218 -4.57 -8.64 2.04
N HIS A 219 -5.14 -8.21 3.16
CA HIS A 219 -5.74 -6.87 3.29
C HIS A 219 -4.73 -5.74 3.14
N ASP A 220 -3.43 -6.02 3.29
CA ASP A 220 -2.35 -5.04 3.06
C ASP A 220 -1.96 -4.95 1.57
N VAL A 221 -2.52 -5.79 0.68
CA VAL A 221 -2.14 -5.92 -0.74
C VAL A 221 -3.33 -5.81 -1.70
N GLU A 222 -4.54 -6.17 -1.25
CA GLU A 222 -5.74 -6.34 -2.09
C GLU A 222 -6.04 -5.15 -3.00
N TYR A 223 -5.84 -3.94 -2.48
CA TYR A 223 -6.16 -2.69 -3.15
C TYR A 223 -5.19 -2.35 -4.30
N TYR A 224 -4.01 -2.98 -4.41
CA TYR A 224 -3.08 -2.70 -5.51
C TYR A 224 -3.63 -3.14 -6.86
N SER A 225 -4.40 -4.25 -6.89
CA SER A 225 -4.99 -4.76 -8.13
C SER A 225 -6.02 -3.80 -8.72
N GLU A 226 -6.82 -3.16 -7.87
CA GLU A 226 -7.81 -2.16 -8.28
C GLU A 226 -7.14 -0.87 -8.76
N VAL A 227 -6.06 -0.44 -8.12
CA VAL A 227 -5.40 0.85 -8.40
C VAL A 227 -4.45 0.77 -9.59
N PHE A 228 -3.70 -0.33 -9.73
CA PHE A 228 -2.61 -0.47 -10.69
C PHE A 228 -2.81 -1.64 -11.68
N GLY A 229 -3.94 -2.34 -11.61
CA GLY A 229 -4.15 -3.59 -12.33
C GLY A 229 -3.26 -4.72 -11.80
N GLY A 230 -3.09 -5.76 -12.62
CA GLY A 230 -2.27 -6.92 -12.25
C GLY A 230 -3.00 -7.93 -11.40
N ASN A 231 -2.24 -8.88 -10.85
CA ASN A 231 -2.78 -10.02 -10.13
C ASN A 231 -2.19 -10.13 -8.73
N ILE A 232 -2.98 -10.67 -7.82
CA ILE A 232 -2.56 -11.03 -6.47
C ILE A 232 -2.56 -12.54 -6.37
N TYR A 233 -1.48 -13.11 -5.86
CA TYR A 233 -1.38 -14.53 -5.60
C TYR A 233 -0.76 -14.80 -4.23
N PHE A 234 -1.10 -15.97 -3.68
CA PHE A 234 -0.48 -16.47 -2.46
C PHE A 234 0.87 -17.12 -2.80
N ASP A 235 1.94 -16.52 -2.31
CA ASP A 235 3.28 -17.07 -2.38
C ASP A 235 3.50 -17.99 -1.17
N LYS A 236 3.54 -19.30 -1.44
CA LYS A 236 3.79 -20.32 -0.40
C LYS A 236 5.23 -20.25 0.14
N ALA A 237 6.15 -19.60 -0.56
CA ALA A 237 7.48 -19.36 -0.05
C ALA A 237 7.42 -18.46 1.20
N LYS A 238 8.45 -18.54 2.05
CA LYS A 238 8.57 -17.73 3.29
C LYS A 238 7.42 -17.92 4.31
N ASN A 239 6.84 -19.12 4.40
CA ASN A 239 5.71 -19.41 5.32
C ASN A 239 4.40 -18.66 4.98
N GLY A 240 4.18 -18.33 3.71
CA GLY A 240 2.90 -17.81 3.23
C GLY A 240 2.80 -16.29 3.25
N TYR A 241 2.91 -15.66 2.08
CA TYR A 241 2.78 -14.23 1.85
C TYR A 241 1.85 -13.95 0.66
N PHE A 242 1.34 -12.73 0.55
CA PHE A 242 0.57 -12.28 -0.60
C PHE A 242 1.43 -11.39 -1.48
N LYS A 243 1.44 -11.67 -2.78
CA LYS A 243 2.23 -10.94 -3.75
C LYS A 243 1.34 -10.36 -4.83
N TRP A 244 1.37 -9.03 -4.93
CA TRP A 244 0.85 -8.31 -6.09
C TRP A 244 1.91 -8.25 -7.17
N SER A 245 1.51 -8.40 -8.44
CA SER A 245 2.42 -8.33 -9.57
C SER A 245 1.77 -7.88 -10.87
N ILE A 246 2.52 -7.07 -11.63
CA ILE A 246 2.25 -6.73 -13.03
C ILE A 246 3.41 -7.23 -13.92
N GLN A 247 3.05 -7.82 -15.06
CA GLN A 247 4.00 -8.39 -16.03
C GLN A 247 3.67 -8.05 -17.49
N SER A 248 2.41 -7.70 -17.78
CA SER A 248 2.00 -7.28 -19.13
C SER A 248 2.62 -5.93 -19.48
N LYS A 249 3.05 -5.76 -20.75
CA LYS A 249 3.57 -4.48 -21.27
C LYS A 249 2.64 -3.31 -20.94
N LEU A 250 1.33 -3.47 -21.13
CA LEU A 250 0.33 -2.45 -20.84
C LEU A 250 0.38 -1.99 -19.37
N ASN A 251 0.14 -2.89 -18.41
CA ASN A 251 0.13 -2.51 -16.98
C ASN A 251 1.48 -1.91 -16.53
N VAL A 252 2.61 -2.45 -17.01
CA VAL A 252 3.93 -1.89 -16.66
C VAL A 252 4.05 -0.47 -17.22
N LEU A 253 3.73 -0.23 -18.48
CA LEU A 253 3.85 1.10 -19.07
C LEU A 253 2.86 2.10 -18.46
N ASN A 254 1.64 1.70 -18.13
CA ASN A 254 0.69 2.55 -17.40
C ASN A 254 1.25 2.91 -16.01
N PHE A 255 1.78 1.93 -15.27
CA PHE A 255 2.42 2.18 -13.99
C PHE A 255 3.57 3.19 -14.10
N ILE A 256 4.40 3.11 -15.14
CA ILE A 256 5.52 4.03 -15.33
C ILE A 256 5.05 5.42 -15.77
N ASN A 257 4.23 5.50 -16.82
CA ASN A 257 3.88 6.75 -17.48
C ASN A 257 2.84 7.56 -16.71
N ASP A 258 1.88 6.89 -16.05
CA ASP A 258 0.72 7.52 -15.44
C ASP A 258 0.92 7.69 -13.92
N TYR A 259 1.70 6.82 -13.29
CA TYR A 259 1.93 6.86 -11.84
C TYR A 259 3.34 7.33 -11.46
N ILE A 260 4.39 6.59 -11.84
CA ILE A 260 5.77 6.91 -11.43
C ILE A 260 6.24 8.29 -11.95
N LYS A 261 5.79 8.71 -13.13
CA LYS A 261 6.09 10.04 -13.65
C LYS A 261 5.57 11.18 -12.76
N LEU A 262 4.40 11.00 -12.14
CA LEU A 262 3.79 11.96 -11.22
C LEU A 262 4.33 11.84 -9.79
N TYR A 263 4.69 10.61 -9.39
CA TYR A 263 5.15 10.25 -8.05
C TYR A 263 6.47 9.47 -8.15
N PRO A 264 7.60 10.15 -8.40
CA PRO A 264 8.88 9.50 -8.64
C PRO A 264 9.44 8.83 -7.39
N SER A 265 9.99 7.63 -7.58
CA SER A 265 10.81 6.93 -6.59
C SER A 265 11.98 7.81 -6.14
N ARG A 266 12.31 7.74 -4.84
CA ARG A 266 13.41 8.49 -4.22
C ARG A 266 14.61 7.61 -3.88
N THR A 267 14.58 6.35 -4.27
CA THR A 267 15.64 5.36 -4.08
C THR A 267 16.30 4.99 -5.41
N THR A 268 17.34 4.18 -5.34
CA THR A 268 18.02 3.57 -6.49
C THR A 268 17.08 2.77 -7.42
N LYS A 269 15.92 2.33 -6.92
CA LYS A 269 14.88 1.67 -7.74
C LYS A 269 14.37 2.56 -8.88
N HIS A 270 14.46 3.89 -8.72
CA HIS A 270 14.07 4.85 -9.75
C HIS A 270 14.72 4.57 -11.11
N ASN A 271 16.01 4.21 -11.13
CA ASN A 271 16.74 3.94 -12.36
C ASN A 271 16.11 2.82 -13.18
N ARG A 272 15.76 1.71 -12.53
CA ARG A 272 15.13 0.56 -13.21
C ARG A 272 13.71 0.91 -13.68
N LEU A 273 12.98 1.70 -12.90
CA LEU A 273 11.65 2.16 -13.29
C LEU A 273 11.72 2.96 -14.60
N LEU A 274 12.69 3.88 -14.73
CA LEU A 274 12.88 4.66 -15.97
C LEU A 274 13.34 3.81 -17.16
N LEU A 275 14.03 2.69 -16.93
CA LEU A 275 14.50 1.79 -17.98
C LEU A 275 13.42 0.85 -18.54
N CYS A 276 12.21 0.83 -17.96
CA CYS A 276 11.13 -0.07 -18.41
C CYS A 276 10.71 0.17 -19.87
N LYS A 277 10.70 1.43 -20.33
CA LYS A 277 10.36 1.75 -21.72
C LYS A 277 11.40 1.15 -22.68
N THR A 278 12.68 1.42 -22.41
CA THR A 278 13.82 0.88 -23.18
C THR A 278 13.85 -0.65 -23.17
N PHE A 279 13.50 -1.28 -22.05
CA PHE A 279 13.35 -2.73 -21.98
C PHE A 279 12.38 -3.27 -23.05
N TYR A 280 11.19 -2.67 -23.16
CA TYR A 280 10.19 -3.13 -24.13
C TYR A 280 10.59 -2.81 -25.57
N GLU A 281 11.18 -1.64 -25.84
CA GLU A 281 11.70 -1.27 -27.16
C GLU A 281 12.74 -2.32 -27.65
N LEU A 282 13.73 -2.64 -26.82
CA LEU A 282 14.76 -3.61 -27.15
C LEU A 282 14.22 -5.06 -27.22
N LYS A 283 13.24 -5.39 -26.38
CA LYS A 283 12.56 -6.68 -26.42
C LYS A 283 11.81 -6.88 -27.74
N GLU A 284 11.12 -5.87 -28.23
CA GLU A 284 10.36 -5.92 -29.49
C GLU A 284 11.27 -6.08 -30.71
N LEU A 285 12.44 -5.44 -30.67
CA LEU A 285 13.50 -5.63 -31.66
C LEU A 285 14.21 -6.99 -31.55
N LYS A 286 13.89 -7.82 -30.55
CA LYS A 286 14.61 -9.06 -30.23
C LYS A 286 16.12 -8.85 -30.05
N ALA A 287 16.50 -7.71 -29.47
CA ALA A 287 17.89 -7.33 -29.31
C ALA A 287 18.69 -8.33 -28.45
N TYR A 288 18.03 -8.91 -27.44
CA TYR A 288 18.57 -9.95 -26.57
C TYR A 288 18.93 -11.26 -27.28
N ASN A 289 18.42 -11.49 -28.50
CA ASN A 289 18.64 -12.70 -29.29
C ASN A 289 19.32 -12.39 -30.65
N SER A 290 19.84 -11.18 -30.82
CA SER A 290 20.56 -10.79 -32.03
C SER A 290 22.01 -11.34 -32.02
N PRO A 291 22.64 -11.56 -33.18
CA PRO A 291 24.03 -12.04 -33.21
C PRO A 291 24.99 -11.10 -32.47
N HIS A 292 25.97 -11.69 -31.77
CA HIS A 292 26.82 -10.97 -30.81
C HIS A 292 27.63 -9.80 -31.40
N ASN A 293 27.94 -9.85 -32.70
CA ASN A 293 28.70 -8.81 -33.41
C ASN A 293 27.85 -7.60 -33.84
N THR A 294 26.52 -7.65 -33.66
CA THR A 294 25.61 -6.59 -34.12
C THR A 294 25.54 -5.40 -33.17
N ALA A 295 25.25 -4.21 -33.71
CA ALA A 295 24.95 -3.03 -32.91
C ALA A 295 23.70 -3.24 -32.02
N LEU A 296 22.75 -4.03 -32.50
CA LEU A 296 21.51 -4.33 -31.77
C LEU A 296 21.77 -5.17 -30.51
N TYR A 297 22.60 -6.22 -30.60
CA TYR A 297 23.02 -6.97 -29.40
C TYR A 297 23.82 -6.08 -28.43
N LYS A 298 24.71 -5.22 -28.94
CA LYS A 298 25.44 -4.23 -28.11
C LYS A 298 24.48 -3.27 -27.38
N ALA A 299 23.36 -2.88 -28.01
CA ALA A 299 22.34 -2.05 -27.37
C ALA A 299 21.68 -2.77 -26.18
N TRP A 300 21.41 -4.08 -26.31
CA TRP A 300 20.94 -4.91 -25.19
C TRP A 300 21.95 -4.95 -24.04
N LEU A 301 23.23 -5.24 -24.33
CA LEU A 301 24.28 -5.26 -23.31
C LEU A 301 24.43 -3.91 -22.58
N ASN A 302 24.31 -2.79 -23.31
CA ASN A 302 24.33 -1.45 -22.72
C ASN A 302 23.14 -1.21 -21.78
N PHE A 303 21.95 -1.69 -22.17
CA PHE A 303 20.78 -1.68 -21.30
C PHE A 303 21.02 -2.53 -20.04
N GLU A 304 21.56 -3.75 -20.17
CA GLU A 304 21.84 -4.62 -19.02
C GLU A 304 22.85 -4.00 -18.06
N LYS A 305 23.89 -3.35 -18.58
CA LYS A 305 24.85 -2.59 -17.77
C LYS A 305 24.14 -1.50 -16.96
N LYS A 306 23.27 -0.71 -17.60
CA LYS A 306 22.48 0.33 -16.91
C LYS A 306 21.49 -0.25 -15.90
N TRP A 307 20.89 -1.39 -16.21
CA TRP A 307 19.92 -2.09 -15.35
C TRP A 307 20.55 -2.65 -14.07
N ASN A 308 21.77 -3.16 -14.20
CA ASN A 308 22.52 -3.79 -13.11
C ASN A 308 23.44 -2.82 -12.35
N ASN A 309 23.80 -1.69 -12.96
CA ASN A 309 24.53 -0.64 -12.28
C ASN A 309 23.69 -0.11 -11.12
N LYS A 310 24.15 -0.43 -9.90
CA LYS A 310 23.83 0.35 -8.72
C LYS A 310 24.42 1.73 -8.94
N CYS A 311 23.64 2.79 -8.79
CA CYS A 311 24.18 4.15 -8.82
C CYS A 311 25.31 4.23 -7.79
N THR A 312 26.56 4.21 -8.26
CA THR A 312 27.68 4.70 -7.46
C THR A 312 27.48 6.21 -7.38
N PRO A 313 27.40 6.80 -6.19
CA PRO A 313 27.42 8.25 -6.05
C PRO A 313 28.70 8.77 -6.69
N THR A 314 28.57 9.62 -7.71
CA THR A 314 29.64 10.52 -8.16
C THR A 314 29.73 11.70 -7.21
#